data_AF-A0A249PNQ2-F1
#
_entry.id   AF-A0A249PNQ2-F1
#
_cell.length_a   1.000
_cell.length_b   1.000
_cell.length_c   1.000
_cell.angle_alpha   90.00
_cell.angle_beta   90.00
_cell.angle_gamma   90.00
#
_symmetry.space_group_name_H-M   'P 1'
#
loop_
_entity.id
_entity.type
_entity.pdbx_description
1 polymer ?
#
loop_
_entity_poly.entity_id
_entity_poly.type
_entity_poly.pdbx_seq_one_letter_code
_entity_poly.pdbx_strand_id
1 'polypeptide(L)'
;MPATKATVQSPPVRAYLAGHSCLDEDVISNRWLTFPTAPRAGDLLVYANTGGYQMDLLENEFHRHPMPARFCVIEDAEGRPNLVPDTIGEV
;
A
#
# COMPACT_ATOMS: atom_id res chain seq x y z
N MET A 1 13.91 8.87 -6.65
CA MET A 1 15.20 8.28 -6.24
C MET A 1 14.91 7.09 -5.34
N PRO A 2 15.08 5.81 -5.74
CA PRO A 2 15.05 4.78 -4.72
C PRO A 2 16.41 4.80 -4.02
N ALA A 3 16.42 5.22 -2.76
CA ALA A 3 17.54 4.95 -1.90
C ALA A 3 17.48 3.45 -1.55
N THR A 4 18.40 2.66 -2.11
CA THR A 4 18.58 1.27 -1.69
C THR A 4 19.14 1.28 -0.27
N LYS A 5 18.25 1.16 0.72
CA LYS A 5 18.62 1.09 2.13
C LYS A 5 19.31 -0.26 2.35
N ALA A 6 20.53 -0.24 2.88
CA ALA A 6 21.23 -1.46 3.25
C ALA A 6 20.39 -2.26 4.25
N THR A 7 20.07 -3.51 3.91
CA THR A 7 19.35 -4.44 4.77
C THR A 7 20.26 -4.84 5.93
N VAL A 8 20.12 -4.17 7.06
CA VAL A 8 20.66 -4.67 8.33
C VAL A 8 19.95 -5.99 8.62
N GLN A 9 20.66 -7.11 8.48
CA GLN A 9 20.10 -8.45 8.72
C GLN A 9 19.64 -8.55 10.16
N SER A 10 18.33 -8.44 10.35
CA SER A 10 17.65 -8.71 11.62
C SER A 10 16.93 -10.05 11.46
N PRO A 11 16.76 -10.84 12.53
CA PRO A 11 16.03 -12.09 12.46
C PRO A 11 14.62 -11.86 11.91
N PRO A 12 14.04 -12.83 11.18
CA PRO A 12 12.65 -12.74 10.74
C PRO A 12 11.71 -12.49 11.92
N VAL A 13 10.73 -11.62 11.70
CA VAL A 13 9.75 -11.26 12.74
C VAL A 13 8.34 -11.60 12.27
N ARG A 14 7.52 -12.06 13.21
CA ARG A 14 6.08 -12.23 12.99
C ARG A 14 5.33 -11.01 13.53
N ALA A 15 4.47 -10.43 12.71
CA ALA A 15 3.66 -9.28 13.10
C ALA A 15 2.25 -9.37 12.47
N TYR A 16 1.32 -8.63 13.07
CA TYR A 16 0.03 -8.28 12.46
C TYR A 16 0.13 -6.92 11.77
N LEU A 17 -0.70 -6.71 10.74
CA LEU A 17 -0.84 -5.42 10.08
C LEU A 17 -2.13 -4.75 10.52
N ALA A 18 -2.01 -3.63 11.23
CA ALA A 18 -3.10 -2.73 11.57
C ALA A 18 -3.08 -1.51 10.64
N GLY A 19 -4.25 -0.88 10.49
CA GLY A 19 -4.37 0.41 9.83
C GLY A 19 -3.96 1.55 10.75
N HIS A 20 -4.45 2.75 10.43
CA HIS A 20 -4.02 4.00 11.06
C HIS A 20 -5.12 4.66 11.89
N SER A 21 -6.33 4.10 11.91
CA SER A 21 -7.43 4.60 12.70
C SER A 21 -7.34 4.15 14.16
N CYS A 22 -8.17 4.74 15.00
CA CYS A 22 -8.30 4.37 16.41
C CYS A 22 -9.30 3.24 16.67
N LEU A 23 -9.80 2.56 15.63
CA LEU A 23 -10.74 1.46 15.77
C LEU A 23 -10.01 0.14 15.99
N ASP A 24 -10.48 -0.67 16.93
CA ASP A 24 -9.94 -2.02 17.19
C ASP A 24 -10.05 -2.95 15.97
N GLU A 25 -11.05 -2.71 15.11
CA GLU A 25 -11.33 -3.48 13.91
C GLU A 25 -10.46 -3.08 12.71
N ASP A 26 -9.65 -2.02 12.82
CA ASP A 26 -8.79 -1.55 11.74
C ASP A 26 -7.53 -2.42 11.60
N VAL A 27 -7.76 -3.67 11.22
CA VAL A 27 -6.75 -4.67 10.94
C VAL A 27 -6.75 -4.99 9.44
N ILE A 28 -5.62 -4.75 8.78
CA ILE A 28 -5.44 -4.98 7.34
C ILE A 28 -5.39 -6.49 7.05
N SER A 29 -4.84 -7.28 7.99
CA SER A 29 -4.81 -8.73 7.89
C SER A 29 -5.11 -9.40 9.22
N ASN A 30 -6.10 -10.31 9.19
CA ASN A 30 -6.44 -11.18 10.32
C ASN A 30 -5.46 -12.38 10.47
N ARG A 31 -4.37 -12.40 9.70
CA ARG A 31 -3.33 -13.44 9.76
C ARG A 31 -2.00 -12.83 10.19
N TRP A 32 -1.23 -13.61 10.96
CA TRP A 32 0.17 -13.30 11.20
C TRP A 32 0.97 -13.36 9.90
N LEU A 33 1.75 -12.31 9.63
CA LEU A 33 2.70 -12.27 8.53
C LEU A 33 4.11 -12.45 9.05
N THR A 34 4.96 -13.10 8.24
CA THR A 34 6.39 -13.24 8.54
C THR A 34 7.16 -12.28 7.66
N PHE A 35 7.86 -11.34 8.28
CA PHE A 35 8.72 -10.39 7.59
C PHE A 35 10.17 -10.90 7.61
N PRO A 36 10.88 -10.88 6.47
CA PRO A 36 12.27 -11.33 6.40
C PRO A 36 13.24 -10.43 7.19
N THR A 37 12.82 -9.20 7.50
CA THR A 37 13.53 -8.25 8.36
C THR A 37 12.47 -7.41 9.07
N ALA A 38 12.76 -6.96 10.30
CA ALA A 38 11.85 -6.09 11.04
C ALA A 38 11.53 -4.81 10.25
N PRO A 39 10.26 -4.55 9.91
CA PRO A 39 9.85 -3.31 9.25
C PRO A 39 10.18 -2.11 10.13
N ARG A 40 10.58 -1.00 9.49
CA ARG A 40 10.85 0.29 10.15
C ARG A 40 9.91 1.37 9.62
N ALA A 41 9.71 2.41 10.42
CA ALA A 41 9.02 3.60 9.95
C ALA A 41 9.68 4.13 8.65
N GLY A 42 8.84 4.39 7.65
CA GLY A 42 9.26 4.82 6.32
C GLY A 42 9.54 3.69 5.33
N ASP A 43 9.52 2.42 5.74
CA ASP A 43 9.53 1.30 4.80
C ASP A 43 8.17 1.19 4.10
N LEU A 44 8.15 0.72 2.85
CA LEU A 44 6.92 0.55 2.06
C LEU A 44 6.40 -0.89 2.18
N LEU A 45 5.11 -1.01 2.49
CA LEU A 45 4.37 -2.26 2.40
C LEU A 45 3.52 -2.25 1.13
N VAL A 46 3.69 -3.25 0.27
CA VAL A 46 2.94 -3.38 -0.98
C VAL A 46 2.00 -4.57 -0.87
N TYR A 47 0.70 -4.29 -0.92
CA TYR A 47 -0.34 -5.32 -0.98
C TYR A 47 -0.83 -5.43 -2.42
N ALA A 48 -0.62 -6.59 -3.04
CA ALA A 48 -1.00 -6.82 -4.43
C ALA A 48 -2.45 -7.29 -4.54
N ASN A 49 -3.01 -7.25 -5.75
CA ASN A 49 -4.35 -7.78 -6.07
C ASN A 49 -5.49 -7.06 -5.33
N THR A 50 -5.37 -5.75 -5.11
CA THR A 50 -6.35 -4.95 -4.35
C THR A 50 -7.34 -4.19 -5.23
N GLY A 51 -7.23 -4.31 -6.56
CA GLY A 51 -8.00 -3.46 -7.49
C GLY A 51 -9.51 -3.72 -7.49
N GLY A 52 -9.94 -4.94 -7.18
CA GLY A 52 -11.36 -5.31 -7.15
C GLY A 52 -11.80 -5.83 -5.78
N TYR A 53 -12.98 -5.42 -5.36
CA TYR A 53 -13.61 -5.67 -4.06
C TYR A 53 -12.79 -5.28 -2.81
N GLN A 54 -11.73 -4.51 -2.98
CA GLN A 54 -10.97 -3.95 -1.88
C GLN A 54 -10.83 -2.44 -2.07
N MET A 55 -10.10 -1.99 -3.10
CA MET A 55 -9.95 -0.57 -3.38
C MET A 55 -11.32 0.08 -3.67
N ASP A 56 -12.04 -0.41 -4.66
CA ASP A 56 -13.38 0.03 -5.07
C ASP A 56 -14.46 0.04 -3.96
N LEU A 57 -14.36 -0.85 -2.97
CA LEU A 57 -15.33 -0.94 -1.88
C LEU A 57 -14.92 -0.19 -0.60
N LEU A 58 -13.62 -0.06 -0.34
CA LEU A 58 -13.11 0.43 0.95
C LEU A 58 -12.45 1.80 0.86
N GLU A 59 -12.18 2.31 -0.34
CA GLU A 59 -11.62 3.65 -0.50
C GLU A 59 -12.63 4.70 -0.04
N ASN A 60 -12.22 5.56 0.89
CA ASN A 60 -13.06 6.63 1.43
C ASN A 60 -12.21 7.66 2.19
N GLU A 61 -12.86 8.75 2.62
CA GLU A 61 -12.27 9.82 3.44
C GLU A 61 -12.52 9.60 4.95
N PHE A 62 -12.46 8.35 5.41
CA PHE A 62 -12.69 8.04 6.83
C PHE A 62 -11.71 8.81 7.72
N HIS A 63 -12.22 9.30 8.86
CA HIS A 63 -11.51 10.20 9.77
C HIS A 63 -10.93 11.47 9.11
N ARG A 64 -11.52 11.93 8.00
CA ARG A 64 -11.06 13.11 7.24
C ARG A 64 -9.65 12.94 6.67
N HIS A 65 -9.18 11.71 6.53
CA HIS A 65 -8.01 11.46 5.70
C HIS A 65 -8.36 11.71 4.24
N PRO A 66 -7.42 12.25 3.44
CA PRO A 66 -7.67 12.48 2.04
C PRO A 66 -7.92 11.15 1.32
N MET A 67 -8.66 11.22 0.22
CA MET A 67 -8.84 10.08 -0.67
C MET A 67 -7.50 9.47 -1.08
N PRO A 68 -7.32 8.13 -1.03
CA PRO A 68 -6.11 7.49 -1.53
C PRO A 68 -5.85 7.83 -3.00
N ALA A 69 -4.59 8.11 -3.33
CA ALA A 69 -4.21 8.37 -4.71
C ALA A 69 -4.26 7.07 -5.53
N ARG A 70 -4.95 7.11 -6.67
CA ARG A 70 -4.97 6.02 -7.66
C ARG A 70 -4.09 6.38 -8.85
N PHE A 71 -3.41 5.38 -9.39
CA PHE A 71 -2.57 5.52 -10.57
C PHE A 71 -2.84 4.37 -11.53
N CYS A 72 -2.93 4.67 -12.82
CA CYS A 72 -2.92 3.68 -13.88
C CYS A 72 -1.49 3.50 -14.40
N VAL A 73 -1.09 2.25 -14.66
CA VAL A 73 0.09 1.95 -15.45
C VAL A 73 -0.34 1.86 -16.91
N ILE A 74 0.18 2.74 -17.76
CA ILE A 74 -0.02 2.72 -19.21
C ILE A 74 1.31 2.47 -19.92
N GLU A 75 1.28 1.93 -21.13
CA GLU A 75 2.48 1.80 -21.97
C GLU A 75 2.60 3.00 -22.91
N ASP A 76 3.82 3.55 -23.04
CA ASP A 76 4.12 4.58 -24.04
C ASP A 76 4.29 3.97 -25.45
N ALA A 77 4.56 4.82 -26.45
CA ALA A 77 4.77 4.38 -27.83
C ALA A 77 5.96 3.42 -28.00
N GLU A 78 6.92 3.46 -27.07
CA GLU A 78 8.09 2.59 -27.00
C GLU A 78 7.89 1.37 -26.09
N GLY A 79 6.67 1.15 -25.56
CA GLY A 79 6.31 0.03 -24.71
C GLY A 79 6.81 0.14 -23.26
N ARG A 80 7.19 1.34 -22.80
CA ARG A 80 7.67 1.57 -21.43
C ARG A 80 6.51 1.90 -20.51
N PRO A 81 6.49 1.38 -19.27
CA PRO A 81 5.43 1.69 -18.32
C PRO A 81 5.55 3.13 -17.84
N ASN A 82 4.43 3.86 -17.90
CA ASN A 82 4.27 5.18 -17.34
C ASN A 82 3.12 5.18 -16.32
N LEU A 83 3.30 5.89 -15.21
CA LEU A 83 2.28 6.06 -14.19
C LEU A 83 1.51 7.36 -14.46
N VAL A 84 0.20 7.25 -14.65
CA VAL A 84 -0.67 8.41 -14.79
C VAL A 84 -1.68 8.43 -13.65
N PRO A 85 -1.99 9.60 -13.06
CA PRO A 85 -3.06 9.69 -12.08
C PRO A 85 -4.37 9.15 -12.66
N ASP A 86 -5.07 8.35 -11.88
CA ASP A 86 -6.39 7.84 -12.24
C ASP A 86 -7.44 8.88 -11.83
N THR A 87 -7.69 9.82 -12.73
CA THR A 87 -8.68 10.90 -12.54
C THR A 87 -10.10 10.48 -12.93
N ILE A 88 -10.34 9.18 -13.15
CA ILE A 88 -11.68 8.68 -13.53
C ILE A 88 -12.58 8.80 -12.30
N GLY A 89 -13.32 9.91 -12.23
CA GLY A 89 -14.25 10.25 -11.14
C GLY A 89 -14.38 11.75 -10.82
N GLU A 90 -13.48 12.61 -11.30
CA GLU A 90 -13.63 14.07 -11.19
C GLU A 90 -14.46 14.63 -12.36
N VAL A 91 -15.78 14.44 -12.31
CA VAL A 91 -16.79 15.26 -13.00
C VAL A 91 -17.89 15.60 -12.02
#